data_AF-A0A1N6EBZ9-F1
#
_entry.id   AF-A0A1N6EBZ9-F1
#
_cell.length_a   1.000
_cell.length_b   1.000
_cell.length_c   1.000
_cell.angle_alpha   90.00
_cell.angle_beta   90.00
_cell.angle_gamma   90.00
#
_symmetry.space_group_name_H-M   'P 1'
#
loop_
_entity.id
_entity.type
_entity.pdbx_description
1 polymer ?
#
loop_
_entity_poly.entity_id
_entity_poly.type
_entity_poly.pdbx_seq_one_letter_code
_entity_poly.pdbx_strand_id
1 'polypeptide(L)'
;MKSIKLIFFCTLVYISSNAQSDNTYQSLVAQASLFHLQKNPEKAVQLYEKAFEIQQPDALTAYKVAGIYSLNQDSEKAFQYLKTSLFSGWTEADWLLFDPYFDNLKTNNSEKWREIETLAISQEKQYEKTLKLPALRKEINLMCLNDQKLRYKKSQNTDENLAKTIDQQINEADSFNLIQSKKIIKQYGWPKMSEIGKDGQNNLWLIVQHADQDVLFQNEALSEMEKLIGTKELNMENYVFLYDRVQCNLNYKQLYGTQVIWSGNGEASGFRPMIREDLANERREKLGLEPLEIYSLIYGFSYQPIDSKESAKRESIYNSQVKELLKNAKKAYNVKEFQKAYDDYNTASTFLGGMSNNDNIEASILFSKIAKIDKDEKYKSIALDFLDLLYLRGKLTITQLLKQSEFKILHQEQRWIDLLGKLK
;
A
#
# COMPACT_ATOMS: atom_id res chain seq x y z
N MET A 1 -22.72 -12.40 7.25
CA MET A 1 -21.83 -11.83 8.29
C MET A 1 -20.41 -11.89 7.76
N LYS A 2 -19.64 -10.79 7.94
CA LYS A 2 -18.28 -10.52 7.43
C LYS A 2 -18.26 -9.82 6.07
N SER A 3 -18.63 -8.55 6.09
CA SER A 3 -18.17 -7.58 5.09
C SER A 3 -16.64 -7.55 5.12
N ILE A 4 -16.04 -7.75 3.95
CA ILE A 4 -14.62 -7.46 3.73
C ILE A 4 -14.43 -6.00 4.12
N LYS A 5 -13.70 -5.77 5.22
CA LYS A 5 -13.26 -4.45 5.66
C LYS A 5 -12.19 -3.98 4.68
N LEU A 6 -12.61 -3.60 3.46
CA LEU A 6 -11.70 -2.92 2.55
C LEU A 6 -11.49 -1.53 3.11
N ILE A 7 -10.27 -1.30 3.56
CA ILE A 7 -9.77 -0.04 4.11
C ILE A 7 -10.01 1.02 3.06
N PHE A 8 -11.01 1.89 3.28
CA PHE A 8 -11.02 3.17 2.61
C PHE A 8 -9.81 3.93 3.17
N PHE A 9 -8.93 4.35 2.27
CA PHE A 9 -7.56 4.72 2.57
C PHE A 9 -7.48 5.79 3.66
N CYS A 10 -7.02 5.41 4.84
CA CYS A 10 -6.42 6.32 5.81
C CYS A 10 -4.99 6.62 5.35
N THR A 11 -4.83 7.51 4.38
CA THR A 11 -3.64 8.37 4.30
C THR A 11 -4.13 9.76 3.93
N LEU A 12 -4.02 10.70 4.86
CA LEU A 12 -2.88 11.61 4.96
C LEU A 12 -3.05 12.24 6.35
N VAL A 13 -1.98 12.34 7.12
CA VAL A 13 -1.87 13.37 8.13
C VAL A 13 -0.63 14.16 7.77
N TYR A 14 -0.75 15.48 7.62
CA TYR A 14 0.42 16.33 7.50
C TYR A 14 0.76 16.93 8.86
N ILE A 15 2.05 16.98 9.15
CA ILE A 15 2.60 17.61 10.36
C ILE A 15 3.65 18.63 9.97
N SER A 16 3.47 19.82 10.52
CA SER A 16 4.50 20.84 10.68
C SER A 16 5.32 20.55 11.93
N SER A 17 6.64 20.54 11.81
CA SER A 17 7.63 20.31 12.87
C SER A 17 7.38 21.10 14.17
N ASN A 18 6.88 20.44 15.23
CA ASN A 18 7.06 20.80 16.65
C ASN A 18 6.90 19.56 17.58
N ALA A 19 8.04 18.94 17.91
CA ALA A 19 8.21 17.56 18.38
C ALA A 19 7.57 17.10 19.72
N GLN A 20 6.75 17.89 20.41
CA GLN A 20 6.09 17.44 21.65
C GLN A 20 4.59 17.67 21.70
N SER A 21 4.08 18.77 21.14
CA SER A 21 2.64 18.98 20.91
C SER A 21 2.10 18.16 19.75
N ASP A 22 2.95 17.82 18.76
CA ASP A 22 2.55 17.05 17.58
C ASP A 22 2.09 15.63 17.95
N ASN A 23 2.81 14.92 18.82
CA ASN A 23 2.53 13.49 19.08
C ASN A 23 1.16 13.24 19.72
N THR A 24 0.69 14.14 20.59
CA THR A 24 -0.65 14.00 21.21
C THR A 24 -1.74 14.26 20.19
N TYR A 25 -1.62 15.35 19.41
CA TYR A 25 -2.54 15.65 18.31
C TYR A 25 -2.64 14.46 17.34
N GLN A 26 -1.48 13.94 16.92
CA GLN A 26 -1.40 12.81 16.00
C GLN A 26 -2.01 11.53 16.54
N SER A 27 -1.75 11.19 17.81
CA SER A 27 -2.36 10.02 18.42
C SER A 27 -3.89 10.14 18.48
N LEU A 28 -4.41 11.33 18.78
CA LEU A 28 -5.86 11.58 18.78
C LEU A 28 -6.45 11.43 17.38
N VAL A 29 -5.82 12.03 16.36
CA VAL A 29 -6.25 11.91 14.96
C VAL A 29 -6.18 10.46 14.46
N ALA A 30 -5.12 9.71 14.79
CA ALA A 30 -4.97 8.31 14.43
C ALA A 30 -6.07 7.44 15.05
N GLN A 31 -6.35 7.60 16.35
CA GLN A 31 -7.42 6.89 17.04
C GLN A 31 -8.80 7.29 16.50
N ALA A 32 -9.04 8.57 16.24
CA ALA A 32 -10.29 9.07 15.68
C ALA A 32 -10.55 8.47 14.28
N SER A 33 -9.52 8.41 13.44
CA SER A 33 -9.57 7.79 12.11
C SER A 33 -9.92 6.30 12.19
N LEU A 34 -9.34 5.56 13.14
CA LEU A 34 -9.69 4.16 13.37
C LEU A 34 -11.16 4.01 13.78
N PHE A 35 -11.67 4.82 14.71
CA PHE A 35 -13.08 4.74 15.13
C PHE A 35 -14.03 5.07 13.98
N HIS A 36 -13.67 6.01 13.12
CA HIS A 36 -14.42 6.29 11.90
C HIS A 36 -14.48 5.05 10.99
N LEU A 37 -13.34 4.40 10.72
CA LEU A 37 -13.28 3.17 9.92
C LEU A 37 -14.09 2.02 10.54
N GLN A 38 -14.14 1.96 11.87
CA GLN A 38 -14.95 1.00 12.63
C GLN A 38 -16.44 1.36 12.68
N LYS A 39 -16.89 2.36 11.91
CA LYS A 39 -18.26 2.87 11.89
C LYS A 39 -18.75 3.32 13.27
N ASN A 40 -17.86 3.93 14.06
CA ASN A 40 -18.16 4.54 15.35
C ASN A 40 -17.91 6.07 15.30
N PRO A 41 -18.79 6.82 14.62
CA PRO A 41 -18.58 8.24 14.36
C PRO A 41 -18.67 9.09 15.64
N GLU A 42 -19.44 8.69 16.66
CA GLU A 42 -19.52 9.41 17.95
C GLU A 42 -18.15 9.48 18.66
N LYS A 43 -17.47 8.33 18.80
CA LYS A 43 -16.13 8.29 19.40
C LYS A 43 -15.10 9.01 18.54
N ALA A 44 -15.23 8.91 17.21
CA ALA A 44 -14.34 9.62 16.29
C ALA A 44 -14.45 11.14 16.51
N VAL A 45 -15.67 11.69 16.56
CA VAL A 45 -15.91 13.13 16.82
C VAL A 45 -15.27 13.58 18.13
N GLN A 46 -15.49 12.85 19.22
CA GLN A 46 -14.93 13.23 20.53
C GLN A 46 -13.40 13.32 20.53
N LEU A 47 -12.72 12.45 19.79
CA LEU A 47 -11.27 12.47 19.68
C LEU A 47 -10.77 13.57 18.74
N TYR A 48 -11.48 13.83 17.63
CA TYR A 48 -11.17 14.95 16.75
C TYR A 48 -11.36 16.30 17.45
N GLU A 49 -12.43 16.49 18.21
CA GLU A 49 -12.67 17.72 18.97
C GLU A 49 -11.52 17.98 19.97
N LYS A 50 -11.08 16.95 20.70
CA LYS A 50 -9.88 17.03 21.57
C LYS A 50 -8.60 17.33 20.79
N ALA A 51 -8.44 16.76 19.59
CA ALA A 51 -7.29 17.06 18.75
C ALA A 51 -7.29 18.54 18.35
N PHE A 52 -8.45 19.10 18.01
CA PHE A 52 -8.58 20.47 17.53
C PHE A 52 -8.44 21.54 18.61
N GLU A 53 -8.53 21.17 19.89
CA GLU A 53 -8.10 22.00 21.01
C GLU A 53 -6.57 22.19 21.03
N ILE A 54 -5.80 21.26 20.46
CA ILE A 54 -4.34 21.31 20.40
C ILE A 54 -3.87 22.01 19.12
N GLN A 55 -4.41 21.59 17.98
CA GLN A 55 -4.00 22.07 16.65
C GLN A 55 -5.17 22.09 15.68
N GLN A 56 -5.30 23.18 14.92
CA GLN A 56 -6.31 23.29 13.87
C GLN A 56 -6.08 22.24 12.76
N PRO A 57 -7.15 21.63 12.21
CA PRO A 57 -7.01 20.61 11.19
C PRO A 57 -6.44 21.15 9.88
N ASP A 58 -5.62 20.33 9.23
CA ASP A 58 -5.30 20.50 7.82
C ASP A 58 -6.52 20.25 6.92
N ALA A 59 -6.37 20.51 5.61
CA ALA A 59 -7.46 20.37 4.65
C ALA A 59 -8.10 18.98 4.66
N LEU A 60 -7.30 17.91 4.74
CA LEU A 60 -7.81 16.55 4.67
C LEU A 60 -8.48 16.12 5.97
N THR A 61 -7.88 16.45 7.11
CA THR A 61 -8.45 16.15 8.43
C THR A 61 -9.79 16.86 8.58
N ALA A 62 -9.89 18.14 8.18
CA ALA A 62 -11.15 18.87 8.16
C ALA A 62 -12.18 18.21 7.22
N TYR A 63 -11.75 17.77 6.03
CA TYR A 63 -12.62 17.06 5.08
C TYR A 63 -13.19 15.76 5.65
N LYS A 64 -12.33 14.91 6.24
CA LYS A 64 -12.73 13.66 6.89
C LYS A 64 -13.74 13.91 8.01
N VAL A 65 -13.47 14.90 8.86
CA VAL A 65 -14.37 15.27 9.96
C VAL A 65 -15.71 15.81 9.45
N ALA A 66 -15.73 16.58 8.37
CA ALA A 66 -16.97 17.00 7.75
C ALA A 66 -17.83 15.79 7.32
N GLY A 67 -17.20 14.77 6.73
CA GLY A 67 -17.87 13.52 6.38
C GLY A 67 -18.48 12.82 7.59
N ILE A 68 -17.75 12.77 8.70
CA ILE A 68 -18.23 12.18 9.96
C ILE A 68 -19.45 12.93 10.52
N TYR A 69 -19.41 14.27 10.57
CA TYR A 69 -20.58 15.06 11.01
C TYR A 69 -21.77 14.90 10.06
N SER A 70 -21.53 14.81 8.75
CA SER A 70 -22.57 14.53 7.76
C SER A 70 -23.26 13.19 8.01
N LEU A 71 -22.48 12.13 8.30
CA LEU A 71 -23.02 10.82 8.66
C LEU A 71 -23.81 10.85 9.99
N ASN A 72 -23.41 11.71 10.93
CA ASN A 72 -24.12 11.95 12.19
C ASN A 72 -25.31 12.91 12.06
N GLN A 73 -25.67 13.34 10.84
CA GLN A 73 -26.77 14.26 10.56
C GLN A 73 -26.58 15.68 11.15
N ASP A 74 -25.36 16.05 11.54
CA ASP A 74 -25.01 17.41 11.96
C ASP A 74 -24.58 18.23 10.75
N SER A 75 -25.58 18.72 10.01
CA SER A 75 -25.35 19.48 8.77
C SER A 75 -24.58 20.78 9.01
N GLU A 76 -24.78 21.44 10.15
CA GLU A 76 -24.13 22.72 10.45
C GLU A 76 -22.62 22.55 10.62
N LYS A 77 -22.19 21.62 11.48
CA LYS A 77 -20.76 21.32 11.65
C LYS A 77 -20.17 20.73 10.38
N ALA A 78 -20.90 19.89 9.63
CA ALA A 78 -20.40 19.36 8.37
C ALA A 78 -20.07 20.47 7.36
N PHE A 79 -20.96 21.45 7.17
CA PHE A 79 -20.69 22.61 6.30
C PHE A 79 -19.56 23.50 6.82
N GLN A 80 -19.45 23.69 8.14
CA GLN A 80 -18.34 24.42 8.74
C GLN A 80 -16.98 23.78 8.42
N TYR A 81 -16.87 22.46 8.59
CA TYR A 81 -15.62 21.74 8.30
C TYR A 81 -15.35 21.58 6.80
N LEU A 82 -16.36 21.51 5.93
CA LEU A 82 -16.17 21.62 4.48
C LEU A 82 -15.55 22.98 4.10
N LYS A 83 -16.06 24.09 4.66
CA LYS A 83 -15.47 25.42 4.42
C LYS A 83 -14.04 25.48 4.97
N THR A 84 -13.80 24.94 6.16
CA THR A 84 -12.45 24.87 6.76
C THR A 84 -11.48 24.10 5.86
N SER A 85 -11.90 22.94 5.35
CA SER A 85 -11.11 22.11 4.43
C SER A 85 -10.71 22.89 3.17
N LEU A 86 -11.68 23.56 2.54
CA LEU A 86 -11.46 24.38 1.35
C LEU A 86 -10.47 25.52 1.64
N PHE A 87 -10.71 26.32 2.69
CA PHE A 87 -9.80 27.42 3.05
C PHE A 87 -8.41 26.95 3.51
N SER A 88 -8.27 25.71 3.98
CA SER A 88 -6.99 25.07 4.31
C SER A 88 -6.28 24.44 3.10
N GLY A 89 -6.84 24.58 1.89
CA GLY A 89 -6.18 24.18 0.63
C GLY A 89 -6.63 22.84 0.06
N TRP A 90 -7.87 22.40 0.32
CA TRP A 90 -8.46 21.29 -0.43
C TRP A 90 -8.62 21.66 -1.92
N THR A 91 -8.21 20.76 -2.81
CA THR A 91 -8.11 21.06 -4.25
C THR A 91 -8.83 20.05 -5.14
N GLU A 92 -9.46 19.02 -4.58
CA GLU A 92 -10.09 17.95 -5.37
C GLU A 92 -11.62 18.11 -5.39
N ALA A 93 -12.15 19.01 -6.24
CA ALA A 93 -13.58 19.31 -6.22
C ALA A 93 -14.42 18.11 -6.71
N ASP A 94 -14.00 17.40 -7.77
CA ASP A 94 -14.73 16.22 -8.26
C ASP A 94 -14.87 15.14 -7.17
N TRP A 95 -13.82 14.97 -6.37
CA TRP A 95 -13.82 14.03 -5.26
C TRP A 95 -14.83 14.43 -4.20
N LEU A 96 -14.78 15.69 -3.74
CA LEU A 96 -15.74 16.23 -2.76
C LEU A 96 -17.18 16.10 -3.25
N LEU A 97 -17.45 16.42 -4.52
CA LEU A 97 -18.79 16.38 -5.11
C LEU A 97 -19.32 14.95 -5.24
N PHE A 98 -18.43 14.00 -5.52
CA PHE A 98 -18.80 12.60 -5.58
C PHE A 98 -19.03 11.98 -4.20
N ASP A 99 -18.23 12.33 -3.19
CA ASP A 99 -18.15 11.57 -1.94
C ASP A 99 -19.55 11.29 -1.32
N PRO A 100 -19.93 10.00 -1.19
CA PRO A 100 -21.21 9.57 -0.65
C PRO A 100 -21.48 10.01 0.79
N TYR A 101 -20.44 10.34 1.57
CA TYR A 101 -20.61 10.85 2.93
C TYR A 101 -21.45 12.12 2.98
N PHE A 102 -21.52 12.88 1.88
CA PHE A 102 -22.26 14.13 1.80
C PHE A 102 -23.62 14.02 1.08
N ASP A 103 -24.09 12.82 0.73
CA ASP A 103 -25.36 12.65 -0.02
C ASP A 103 -26.57 13.23 0.72
N ASN A 104 -26.59 13.13 2.05
CA ASN A 104 -27.61 13.77 2.88
C ASN A 104 -27.57 15.30 2.77
N LEU A 105 -26.38 15.92 2.77
CA LEU A 105 -26.24 17.37 2.63
C LEU A 105 -26.67 17.84 1.23
N LYS A 106 -26.31 17.08 0.19
CA LYS A 106 -26.71 17.33 -1.21
C LYS A 106 -28.22 17.37 -1.35
N THR A 107 -28.91 16.41 -0.71
CA THR A 107 -30.36 16.23 -0.84
C THR A 107 -31.14 17.20 0.04
N ASN A 108 -30.75 17.35 1.31
CA ASN A 108 -31.55 18.06 2.31
C ASN A 108 -31.15 19.53 2.50
N ASN A 109 -29.98 19.95 1.99
CA ASN A 109 -29.46 21.30 2.12
C ASN A 109 -28.91 21.82 0.78
N SER A 110 -29.67 21.62 -0.31
CA SER A 110 -29.24 21.85 -1.69
C SER A 110 -28.70 23.26 -1.97
N GLU A 111 -29.26 24.30 -1.35
CA GLU A 111 -28.76 25.68 -1.48
C GLU A 111 -27.38 25.86 -0.87
N LYS A 112 -27.20 25.46 0.40
CA LYS A 112 -25.90 25.49 1.08
C LYS A 112 -24.88 24.60 0.40
N TRP A 113 -25.31 23.45 -0.12
CA TRP A 113 -24.45 22.57 -0.91
C TRP A 113 -23.95 23.24 -2.18
N ARG A 114 -24.82 23.96 -2.90
CA ARG A 114 -24.44 24.72 -4.10
C ARG A 114 -23.39 25.80 -3.80
N GLU A 115 -23.42 26.41 -2.61
CA GLU A 115 -22.35 27.32 -2.17
C GLU A 115 -21.00 26.57 -2.04
N ILE A 116 -20.98 25.40 -1.40
CA ILE A 116 -19.76 24.58 -1.26
C ILE A 116 -19.24 24.14 -2.62
N GLU A 117 -20.12 23.66 -3.51
CA GLU A 117 -19.76 23.25 -4.86
C GLU A 117 -19.11 24.41 -5.64
N THR A 118 -19.73 25.58 -5.62
CA THR A 118 -19.21 26.77 -6.29
C THR A 118 -17.84 27.18 -5.71
N LEU A 119 -17.70 27.13 -4.38
CA LEU A 119 -16.45 27.45 -3.70
C LEU A 119 -15.34 26.46 -4.06
N ALA A 120 -15.62 25.16 -4.01
CA ALA A 120 -14.67 24.10 -4.31
C ALA A 120 -14.16 24.19 -5.76
N ILE A 121 -15.07 24.32 -6.73
CA ILE A 121 -14.71 24.46 -8.15
C ILE A 121 -13.91 25.74 -8.39
N SER A 122 -14.29 26.86 -7.75
CA SER A 122 -13.56 28.12 -7.86
C SER A 122 -12.14 28.01 -7.31
N GLN A 123 -11.96 27.41 -6.14
CA GLN A 123 -10.64 27.27 -5.52
C GLN A 123 -9.75 26.31 -6.31
N GLU A 124 -10.26 25.16 -6.75
CA GLU A 124 -9.51 24.24 -7.62
C GLU A 124 -9.05 24.95 -8.90
N LYS A 125 -9.93 25.73 -9.56
CA LYS A 125 -9.55 26.51 -10.75
C LYS A 125 -8.47 27.56 -10.50
N GLN A 126 -8.41 28.16 -9.30
CA GLN A 126 -7.33 29.08 -8.97
C GLN A 126 -6.03 28.32 -8.70
N TYR A 127 -6.12 27.18 -8.01
CA TYR A 127 -4.98 26.32 -7.76
C TYR A 127 -4.37 25.77 -9.04
N GLU A 128 -5.18 25.32 -10.00
CA GLU A 128 -4.72 24.78 -11.29
C GLU A 128 -3.83 25.76 -12.07
N LYS A 129 -4.08 27.08 -11.95
CA LYS A 129 -3.25 28.11 -12.60
C LYS A 129 -1.83 28.19 -12.05
N THR A 130 -1.59 27.65 -10.86
CA THR A 130 -0.27 27.60 -10.23
C THR A 130 0.58 26.42 -10.70
N LEU A 131 -0.05 25.44 -11.37
CA LEU A 131 0.57 24.19 -11.78
C LEU A 131 1.13 24.26 -13.20
N LYS A 132 2.20 23.51 -13.46
CA LYS A 132 2.80 23.43 -14.81
C LYS A 132 2.04 22.47 -15.73
N LEU A 133 1.44 21.41 -15.17
CA LEU A 133 0.73 20.36 -15.90
C LEU A 133 -0.68 20.11 -15.34
N PRO A 134 -1.57 21.13 -15.28
CA PRO A 134 -2.90 20.99 -14.69
C PRO A 134 -3.78 19.98 -15.43
N ALA A 135 -3.62 19.84 -16.74
CA ALA A 135 -4.35 18.83 -17.53
C ALA A 135 -3.95 17.39 -17.13
N LEU A 136 -2.65 17.14 -16.91
CA LEU A 136 -2.16 15.83 -16.45
C LEU A 136 -2.65 15.53 -15.03
N ARG A 137 -2.64 16.52 -14.13
CA ARG A 137 -3.26 16.40 -12.80
C ARG A 137 -4.72 15.97 -12.91
N LYS A 138 -5.51 16.64 -13.76
CA LYS A 138 -6.93 16.34 -13.93
C LYS A 138 -7.15 14.91 -14.44
N GLU A 139 -6.35 14.45 -15.39
CA GLU A 139 -6.37 13.07 -15.88
C GLU A 139 -6.13 12.06 -14.75
N ILE A 140 -5.04 12.23 -13.99
CA ILE A 140 -4.67 11.36 -12.88
C ILE A 140 -5.74 11.34 -11.79
N ASN A 141 -6.26 12.50 -11.40
CA ASN A 141 -7.28 12.61 -10.35
C ASN A 141 -8.57 11.88 -10.76
N LEU A 142 -8.98 11.99 -12.04
CA LEU A 142 -10.16 11.28 -12.55
C LEU A 142 -9.95 9.76 -12.62
N MET A 143 -8.75 9.31 -13.01
CA MET A 143 -8.39 7.89 -12.97
C MET A 143 -8.54 7.32 -11.56
N CYS A 144 -7.98 8.02 -10.56
CA CYS A 144 -8.05 7.62 -9.16
C CYS A 144 -9.50 7.65 -8.65
N LEU A 145 -10.25 8.72 -8.91
CA LEU A 145 -11.65 8.83 -8.50
C LEU A 145 -12.51 7.68 -9.04
N ASN A 146 -12.30 7.27 -10.30
CA ASN A 146 -13.03 6.16 -10.91
C ASN A 146 -12.66 4.80 -10.31
N ASP A 147 -11.39 4.58 -9.97
CA ASP A 147 -10.95 3.40 -9.22
C ASP A 147 -11.60 3.35 -7.83
N GLN A 148 -11.54 4.45 -7.09
CA GLN A 148 -12.02 4.53 -5.71
C GLN A 148 -13.54 4.40 -5.60
N LYS A 149 -14.28 4.90 -6.60
CA LYS A 149 -15.73 4.67 -6.77
C LYS A 149 -16.09 3.19 -6.75
N LEU A 150 -15.37 2.37 -7.51
CA LEU A 150 -15.63 0.94 -7.62
C LEU A 150 -15.30 0.21 -6.32
N ARG A 151 -14.18 0.57 -5.68
CA ARG A 151 -13.76 0.02 -4.38
C ARG A 151 -14.74 0.37 -3.25
N TYR A 152 -15.26 1.60 -3.24
CA TYR A 152 -16.34 2.00 -2.33
C TYR A 152 -17.61 1.18 -2.57
N LYS A 153 -18.03 1.03 -3.84
CA LYS A 153 -19.21 0.24 -4.20
C LYS A 153 -19.05 -1.21 -3.74
N LYS A 154 -17.84 -1.79 -3.88
CA LYS A 154 -17.51 -3.12 -3.35
C LYS A 154 -17.65 -3.19 -1.82
N SER A 155 -17.14 -2.19 -1.10
CA SER A 155 -17.18 -2.20 0.38
C SER A 155 -18.59 -2.06 0.96
N GLN A 156 -19.52 -1.43 0.25
CA GLN A 156 -20.92 -1.32 0.66
C GLN A 156 -21.77 -2.52 0.23
N ASN A 157 -21.29 -3.30 -0.73
CA ASN A 157 -22.08 -4.38 -1.31
C ASN A 157 -22.15 -5.61 -0.41
N THR A 158 -23.36 -6.14 -0.24
CA THR A 158 -23.63 -7.39 0.50
C THR A 158 -24.09 -8.54 -0.39
N ASP A 159 -24.26 -8.31 -1.70
CA ASP A 159 -24.74 -9.30 -2.68
C ASP A 159 -23.56 -9.96 -3.42
N GLU A 160 -23.43 -11.29 -3.36
CA GLU A 160 -22.32 -12.03 -3.97
C GLU A 160 -22.28 -11.95 -5.51
N ASN A 161 -23.43 -11.88 -6.19
CA ASN A 161 -23.48 -11.78 -7.65
C ASN A 161 -23.06 -10.39 -8.11
N LEU A 162 -23.51 -9.36 -7.39
CA LEU A 162 -23.05 -7.99 -7.64
C LEU A 162 -21.55 -7.84 -7.30
N ALA A 163 -21.04 -8.56 -6.30
CA ALA A 163 -19.62 -8.54 -5.95
C ALA A 163 -18.73 -8.99 -7.10
N LYS A 164 -19.09 -10.11 -7.77
CA LYS A 164 -18.34 -10.60 -8.96
C LYS A 164 -18.33 -9.57 -10.10
N THR A 165 -19.45 -8.89 -10.32
CA THR A 165 -19.55 -7.84 -11.35
C THR A 165 -18.66 -6.65 -11.00
N ILE A 166 -18.66 -6.21 -9.73
CA ILE A 166 -17.79 -5.12 -9.28
C ILE A 166 -16.32 -5.52 -9.35
N ASP A 167 -15.97 -6.76 -9.01
CA ASP A 167 -14.60 -7.27 -9.12
C ASP A 167 -14.09 -7.23 -10.55
N GLN A 168 -14.92 -7.62 -11.52
CA GLN A 168 -14.57 -7.48 -12.93
C GLN A 168 -14.33 -6.00 -13.30
N GLN A 169 -15.22 -5.09 -12.87
CA GLN A 169 -15.04 -3.65 -13.13
C GLN A 169 -13.75 -3.10 -12.51
N ILE A 170 -13.40 -3.54 -11.29
CA ILE A 170 -12.13 -3.16 -10.64
C ILE A 170 -10.95 -3.69 -11.46
N ASN A 171 -10.97 -4.95 -11.89
CA ASN A 171 -9.88 -5.52 -12.69
C ASN A 171 -9.68 -4.79 -14.03
N GLU A 172 -10.78 -4.40 -14.69
CA GLU A 172 -10.75 -3.61 -15.92
C GLU A 172 -10.18 -2.20 -15.66
N ALA A 173 -10.60 -1.54 -14.58
CA ALA A 173 -10.09 -0.24 -14.17
C ALA A 173 -8.60 -0.30 -13.79
N ASP A 174 -8.18 -1.31 -13.01
CA ASP A 174 -6.79 -1.53 -12.62
C ASP A 174 -5.91 -1.79 -13.85
N SER A 175 -6.41 -2.56 -14.83
CA SER A 175 -5.70 -2.80 -16.09
C SER A 175 -5.53 -1.53 -16.93
N PHE A 176 -6.59 -0.72 -17.05
CA PHE A 176 -6.52 0.58 -17.71
C PHE A 176 -5.54 1.52 -16.99
N ASN A 177 -5.66 1.62 -15.66
CA ASN A 177 -4.83 2.47 -14.82
C ASN A 177 -3.35 2.08 -14.88
N LEU A 178 -3.04 0.78 -14.91
CA LEU A 178 -1.67 0.28 -15.12
C LEU A 178 -1.10 0.74 -16.47
N ILE A 179 -1.87 0.62 -17.55
CA ILE A 179 -1.42 1.03 -18.89
C ILE A 179 -1.17 2.54 -18.95
N GLN A 180 -2.07 3.35 -18.40
CA GLN A 180 -1.90 4.80 -18.43
C GLN A 180 -0.78 5.27 -17.50
N SER A 181 -0.68 4.74 -16.28
CA SER A 181 0.39 5.10 -15.35
C SER A 181 1.78 4.77 -15.91
N LYS A 182 1.94 3.64 -16.61
CA LYS A 182 3.18 3.35 -17.38
C LYS A 182 3.51 4.42 -18.43
N LYS A 183 2.51 4.90 -19.17
CA LYS A 183 2.73 5.98 -20.16
C LYS A 183 3.12 7.28 -19.49
N ILE A 184 2.46 7.63 -18.39
CA ILE A 184 2.76 8.83 -17.60
C ILE A 184 4.19 8.77 -17.09
N ILE A 185 4.57 7.68 -16.42
CA ILE A 185 5.93 7.48 -15.89
C ILE A 185 6.98 7.51 -17.01
N LYS A 186 6.72 6.84 -18.14
CA LYS A 186 7.63 6.86 -19.28
C LYS A 186 7.81 8.25 -19.89
N GLN A 187 6.76 9.07 -19.93
CA GLN A 187 6.80 10.38 -20.56
C GLN A 187 7.34 11.47 -19.64
N TYR A 188 7.00 11.43 -18.35
CA TYR A 188 7.25 12.52 -17.40
C TYR A 188 8.23 12.14 -16.28
N GLY A 189 8.69 10.89 -16.21
CA GLY A 189 9.26 10.34 -14.99
C GLY A 189 8.22 10.31 -13.88
N TRP A 190 8.62 10.45 -12.62
CA TRP A 190 7.69 10.72 -11.54
C TRP A 190 7.33 12.21 -11.54
N PRO A 191 6.09 12.62 -11.89
CA PRO A 191 5.76 14.03 -11.99
C PRO A 191 5.91 14.74 -10.63
N LYS A 192 6.44 15.95 -10.68
CA LYS A 192 6.76 16.75 -9.49
C LYS A 192 5.52 17.37 -8.87
N MET A 193 5.55 17.66 -7.57
CA MET A 193 4.46 18.38 -6.90
C MET A 193 4.18 19.76 -7.52
N SER A 194 5.20 20.49 -7.96
CA SER A 194 5.00 21.78 -8.67
C SER A 194 4.38 21.61 -10.07
N GLU A 195 4.35 20.40 -10.62
CA GLU A 195 3.79 20.12 -11.93
C GLU A 195 2.33 19.71 -11.86
N ILE A 196 2.00 18.76 -10.98
CA ILE A 196 0.66 18.16 -10.91
C ILE A 196 -0.01 18.31 -9.55
N GLY A 197 0.59 19.08 -8.64
CA GLY A 197 0.09 19.21 -7.28
C GLY A 197 0.40 17.99 -6.41
N LYS A 198 0.19 18.17 -5.11
CA LYS A 198 0.39 17.11 -4.12
C LYS A 198 -0.71 16.04 -4.20
N ASP A 199 -1.94 16.47 -4.45
CA ASP A 199 -3.08 15.60 -4.69
C ASP A 199 -2.89 14.75 -5.96
N GLY A 200 -2.43 15.35 -7.07
CA GLY A 200 -2.10 14.60 -8.28
C GLY A 200 -1.03 13.54 -8.04
N GLN A 201 0.03 13.88 -7.29
CA GLN A 201 1.07 12.91 -6.95
C GLN A 201 0.57 11.80 -6.02
N ASN A 202 -0.33 12.11 -5.07
CA ASN A 202 -0.98 11.11 -4.21
C ASN A 202 -1.87 10.16 -5.01
N ASN A 203 -2.66 10.70 -5.93
CA ASN A 203 -3.56 9.91 -6.78
C ASN A 203 -2.78 9.01 -7.74
N LEU A 204 -1.68 9.51 -8.32
CA LEU A 204 -0.79 8.67 -9.13
C LEU A 204 -0.18 7.53 -8.30
N TRP A 205 0.29 7.84 -7.08
CA TRP A 205 0.81 6.83 -6.17
C TRP A 205 -0.22 5.77 -5.80
N LEU A 206 -1.47 6.17 -5.54
CA LEU A 206 -2.55 5.22 -5.24
C LEU A 206 -2.83 4.26 -6.39
N ILE A 207 -2.78 4.75 -7.63
CA ILE A 207 -2.86 3.91 -8.82
C ILE A 207 -1.66 2.95 -8.92
N VAL A 208 -0.45 3.44 -8.72
CA VAL A 208 0.79 2.63 -8.84
C VAL A 208 0.85 1.54 -7.76
N GLN A 209 0.47 1.82 -6.51
CA GLN A 209 0.49 0.81 -5.45
C GLN A 209 -0.55 -0.31 -5.67
N HIS A 210 -1.64 -0.04 -6.40
CA HIS A 210 -2.64 -1.05 -6.73
C HIS A 210 -2.15 -2.04 -7.80
N ALA A 211 -1.04 -1.73 -8.48
CA ALA A 211 -0.41 -2.62 -9.46
C ALA A 211 0.44 -3.74 -8.82
N ASP A 212 -0.06 -4.43 -7.80
CA ASP A 212 0.67 -5.51 -7.10
C ASP A 212 1.06 -6.67 -8.02
N GLN A 213 0.27 -6.89 -9.09
CA GLN A 213 0.58 -7.88 -10.12
C GLN A 213 1.79 -7.53 -10.97
N ASP A 214 2.30 -6.30 -10.90
CA ASP A 214 3.42 -5.80 -11.70
C ASP A 214 4.46 -5.09 -10.81
N VAL A 215 5.13 -5.88 -9.98
CA VAL A 215 6.18 -5.39 -9.06
C VAL A 215 7.35 -4.73 -9.81
N LEU A 216 7.64 -5.13 -11.05
CA LEU A 216 8.67 -4.49 -11.87
C LEU A 216 8.29 -3.04 -12.19
N PHE A 217 7.03 -2.80 -12.56
CA PHE A 217 6.54 -1.44 -12.76
C PHE A 217 6.55 -0.63 -11.46
N GLN A 218 6.14 -1.21 -10.33
CA GLN A 218 6.26 -0.52 -9.04
C GLN A 218 7.71 -0.13 -8.73
N ASN A 219 8.67 -0.98 -9.05
CA ASN A 219 10.10 -0.70 -8.88
C ASN A 219 10.64 0.35 -9.87
N GLU A 220 10.13 0.39 -11.10
CA GLU A 220 10.40 1.47 -12.06
C GLU A 220 9.89 2.81 -11.53
N ALA A 221 8.65 2.86 -11.03
CA ALA A 221 8.10 4.05 -10.40
C ALA A 221 8.91 4.51 -9.18
N LEU A 222 9.35 3.58 -8.32
CA LEU A 222 10.28 3.89 -7.21
C LEU A 222 11.57 4.52 -7.71
N SER A 223 12.18 3.95 -8.77
CA SER A 223 13.42 4.48 -9.34
C SER A 223 13.25 5.91 -9.87
N GLU A 224 12.07 6.25 -10.40
CA GLU A 224 11.74 7.62 -10.81
C GLU A 224 11.48 8.54 -9.61
N MET A 225 10.82 8.06 -8.55
CA MET A 225 10.64 8.81 -7.29
C MET A 225 11.99 9.13 -6.63
N GLU A 226 12.93 8.18 -6.64
CA GLU A 226 14.26 8.33 -6.02
C GLU A 226 15.04 9.52 -6.56
N LYS A 227 14.85 9.88 -7.83
CA LYS A 227 15.48 11.05 -8.46
C LYS A 227 15.06 12.38 -7.83
N LEU A 228 13.95 12.39 -7.09
CA LEU A 228 13.40 13.58 -6.42
C LEU A 228 13.68 13.61 -4.91
N ILE A 229 14.31 12.58 -4.34
CA ILE A 229 14.66 12.55 -2.91
C ILE A 229 15.61 13.71 -2.60
N GLY A 230 15.38 14.38 -1.46
CA GLY A 230 16.12 15.57 -1.04
C GLY A 230 15.60 16.88 -1.64
N THR A 231 14.60 16.81 -2.53
CA THR A 231 13.85 17.98 -3.00
C THR A 231 12.53 18.15 -2.25
N LYS A 232 11.83 19.27 -2.48
CA LYS A 232 10.45 19.49 -2.00
C LYS A 232 9.39 19.06 -3.01
N GLU A 233 9.79 18.32 -4.06
CA GLU A 233 8.93 17.96 -5.19
C GLU A 233 8.33 16.55 -5.07
N LEU A 234 8.62 15.84 -3.98
CA LEU A 234 8.21 14.46 -3.72
C LEU A 234 7.49 14.35 -2.38
N ASN A 235 6.39 13.60 -2.37
CA ASN A 235 5.77 13.11 -1.16
C ASN A 235 6.59 11.93 -0.63
N MET A 236 7.44 12.18 0.36
CA MET A 236 8.30 11.16 0.96
C MET A 236 7.50 10.03 1.62
N GLU A 237 6.29 10.29 2.12
CA GLU A 237 5.41 9.27 2.69
C GLU A 237 5.04 8.24 1.62
N ASN A 238 4.57 8.69 0.46
CA ASN A 238 4.20 7.82 -0.66
C ASN A 238 5.39 6.96 -1.14
N TYR A 239 6.60 7.54 -1.19
CA TYR A 239 7.81 6.79 -1.53
C TYR A 239 8.05 5.65 -0.53
N VAL A 240 8.02 5.97 0.77
CA VAL A 240 8.25 5.00 1.84
C VAL A 240 7.23 3.87 1.83
N PHE A 241 5.94 4.19 1.61
CA PHE A 241 4.89 3.18 1.55
C PHE A 241 5.04 2.27 0.33
N LEU A 242 5.35 2.83 -0.84
CA LEU A 242 5.58 2.03 -2.05
C LEU A 242 6.84 1.18 -1.91
N TYR A 243 7.91 1.72 -1.32
CA TYR A 243 9.16 1.01 -1.10
C TYR A 243 8.94 -0.24 -0.25
N ASP A 244 8.35 -0.07 0.93
CA ASP A 244 8.10 -1.19 1.84
C ASP A 244 7.14 -2.22 1.22
N ARG A 245 6.12 -1.78 0.47
CA ARG A 245 5.21 -2.67 -0.26
C ARG A 245 5.95 -3.51 -1.30
N VAL A 246 6.82 -2.90 -2.11
CA VAL A 246 7.66 -3.60 -3.09
C VAL A 246 8.61 -4.58 -2.39
N GLN A 247 9.27 -4.18 -1.30
CA GLN A 247 10.13 -5.10 -0.54
C GLN A 247 9.34 -6.32 -0.04
N CYS A 248 8.18 -6.08 0.55
CA CYS A 248 7.32 -7.15 1.05
C CYS A 248 6.77 -8.06 -0.07
N ASN A 249 6.39 -7.52 -1.23
CA ASN A 249 5.96 -8.31 -2.39
C ASN A 249 7.10 -9.15 -2.98
N LEU A 250 8.35 -8.69 -2.82
CA LEU A 250 9.55 -9.44 -3.18
C LEU A 250 10.03 -10.40 -2.07
N ASN A 251 9.21 -10.69 -1.06
CA ASN A 251 9.56 -11.51 0.11
C ASN A 251 10.79 -11.01 0.89
N TYR A 252 11.08 -9.70 0.83
CA TYR A 252 12.08 -9.05 1.68
C TYR A 252 11.45 -8.41 2.92
N LYS A 253 12.28 -8.14 3.93
CA LYS A 253 11.90 -7.30 5.07
C LYS A 253 11.69 -5.87 4.59
N GLN A 254 10.71 -5.20 5.18
CA GLN A 254 10.51 -3.78 4.95
C GLN A 254 11.54 -2.93 5.72
N LEU A 255 11.60 -1.63 5.43
CA LEU A 255 12.58 -0.72 6.03
C LEU A 255 11.95 0.31 6.97
N TYR A 256 10.73 0.78 6.68
CA TYR A 256 10.11 1.90 7.39
C TYR A 256 8.88 1.52 8.23
N GLY A 257 8.38 0.29 8.08
CA GLY A 257 7.31 -0.25 8.91
C GLY A 257 5.91 0.16 8.46
N THR A 258 5.67 0.35 7.15
CA THR A 258 4.34 0.71 6.62
C THR A 258 3.42 -0.49 6.40
N GLN A 259 3.97 -1.69 6.24
CA GLN A 259 3.21 -2.91 5.99
C GLN A 259 2.90 -3.63 7.29
N VAL A 260 1.65 -4.06 7.45
CA VAL A 260 1.16 -4.78 8.63
C VAL A 260 0.76 -6.22 8.30
N ILE A 261 0.69 -7.05 9.33
CA ILE A 261 0.21 -8.43 9.24
C ILE A 261 -1.31 -8.39 9.39
N TRP A 262 -2.02 -8.69 8.32
CA TRP A 262 -3.48 -8.80 8.31
C TRP A 262 -3.93 -10.20 8.69
N SER A 263 -4.89 -10.30 9.61
CA SER A 263 -5.62 -11.53 9.91
C SER A 263 -6.79 -11.73 8.95
N GLY A 264 -7.32 -12.95 8.89
CA GLY A 264 -8.44 -13.30 7.99
C GLY A 264 -9.76 -12.57 8.29
N ASN A 265 -9.88 -11.85 9.41
CA ASN A 265 -11.01 -10.98 9.74
C ASN A 265 -10.75 -9.49 9.41
N GLY A 266 -9.64 -9.16 8.73
CA GLY A 266 -9.30 -7.80 8.31
C GLY A 266 -8.82 -6.92 9.46
N GLU A 267 -8.17 -7.51 10.47
CA GLU A 267 -7.54 -6.79 11.58
C GLU A 267 -6.02 -6.90 11.44
N ALA A 268 -5.29 -5.90 11.91
CA ALA A 268 -3.84 -5.93 11.91
C ALA A 268 -3.34 -6.44 13.28
N SER A 269 -2.39 -7.37 13.28
CA SER A 269 -1.82 -7.93 14.52
C SER A 269 -0.43 -7.39 14.86
N GLY A 270 0.18 -6.62 13.96
CA GLY A 270 1.51 -6.06 14.13
C GLY A 270 2.14 -5.65 12.80
N PHE A 271 3.33 -5.06 12.85
CA PHE A 271 4.10 -4.78 11.65
C PHE A 271 4.68 -6.05 11.05
N ARG A 272 4.80 -6.08 9.71
CA ARG A 272 5.60 -7.09 9.03
C ARG A 272 7.08 -6.95 9.44
N PRO A 273 7.89 -8.03 9.41
CA PRO A 273 9.30 -7.97 9.78
C PRO A 273 10.08 -6.88 9.04
N MET A 274 10.95 -6.18 9.76
CA MET A 274 11.69 -5.03 9.25
C MET A 274 13.18 -5.11 9.53
N ILE A 275 13.98 -4.51 8.66
CA ILE A 275 15.44 -4.47 8.80
C ILE A 275 15.80 -3.50 9.93
N ARG A 276 16.54 -3.98 10.95
CA ARG A 276 16.98 -3.15 12.10
C ARG A 276 15.80 -2.36 12.66
N GLU A 277 14.83 -3.10 13.19
CA GLU A 277 13.58 -2.58 13.77
C GLU A 277 13.85 -1.51 14.85
N ASP A 278 14.94 -1.65 15.59
CA ASP A 278 15.41 -0.67 16.58
C ASP A 278 15.68 0.73 15.98
N LEU A 279 15.97 0.82 14.68
CA LEU A 279 16.27 2.07 13.98
C LEU A 279 15.11 2.57 13.10
N ALA A 280 13.96 1.91 13.11
CA ALA A 280 12.85 2.27 12.22
C ALA A 280 12.34 3.69 12.50
N ASN A 281 12.13 4.06 13.76
CA ASN A 281 11.69 5.40 14.14
C ASN A 281 12.73 6.49 13.78
N GLU A 282 14.04 6.20 13.89
CA GLU A 282 15.07 7.13 13.45
C GLU A 282 14.97 7.42 11.93
N ARG A 283 14.67 6.40 11.12
CA ARG A 283 14.45 6.59 9.68
C ARG A 283 13.18 7.39 9.41
N ARG A 284 12.10 7.11 10.14
CA ARG A 284 10.81 7.79 10.00
C ARG A 284 10.92 9.27 10.36
N GLU A 285 11.60 9.59 11.46
CA GLU A 285 11.85 10.97 11.91
C GLU A 285 12.61 11.78 10.85
N LYS A 286 13.67 11.22 10.27
CA LYS A 286 14.44 11.88 9.18
C LYS A 286 13.60 12.22 7.95
N LEU A 287 12.46 11.56 7.79
CA LEU A 287 11.52 11.75 6.67
C LEU A 287 10.26 12.52 7.08
N GLY A 288 10.16 12.97 8.34
CA GLY A 288 8.99 13.67 8.87
C GLY A 288 7.77 12.77 9.06
N LEU A 289 7.96 11.46 9.20
CA LEU A 289 6.89 10.48 9.45
C LEU A 289 6.69 10.27 10.95
N GLU A 290 5.45 9.98 11.36
CA GLU A 290 5.11 9.69 12.75
C GLU A 290 5.84 8.44 13.25
N PRO A 291 6.21 8.34 14.54
CA PRO A 291 6.74 7.11 15.10
C PRO A 291 5.76 5.93 14.97
N LEU A 292 6.29 4.71 14.91
CA LEU A 292 5.53 3.47 14.71
C LEU A 292 4.43 3.25 15.77
N GLU A 293 4.63 3.74 16.99
CA GLU A 293 3.67 3.70 18.11
C GLU A 293 2.40 4.49 17.82
N ILE A 294 2.52 5.61 17.09
CA ILE A 294 1.38 6.41 16.67
C ILE A 294 0.77 5.79 15.41
N TYR A 295 1.62 5.42 14.45
CA TYR A 295 1.18 4.82 13.19
C TYR A 295 0.39 3.51 13.41
N SER A 296 0.78 2.68 14.38
CA SER A 296 0.06 1.44 14.71
C SER A 296 -1.37 1.66 15.17
N LEU A 297 -1.67 2.84 15.76
CA LEU A 297 -3.02 3.17 16.22
C LEU A 297 -4.01 3.29 15.05
N ILE A 298 -3.56 3.68 13.86
CA ILE A 298 -4.38 3.72 12.64
C ILE A 298 -4.88 2.30 12.29
N TYR A 299 -4.10 1.29 12.65
CA TYR A 299 -4.40 -0.12 12.39
C TYR A 299 -5.03 -0.85 13.57
N GLY A 300 -5.22 -0.18 14.71
CA GLY A 300 -5.88 -0.73 15.88
C GLY A 300 -5.03 -1.68 16.73
N PHE A 301 -3.70 -1.61 16.62
CA PHE A 301 -2.79 -2.31 17.54
C PHE A 301 -1.82 -1.35 18.22
N SER A 302 -1.29 -1.77 19.37
CA SER A 302 -0.24 -1.02 20.08
C SER A 302 1.13 -1.55 19.68
N TYR A 303 2.06 -0.64 19.45
CA TYR A 303 3.46 -0.93 19.22
C TYR A 303 4.32 -0.33 20.33
N GLN A 304 5.37 -1.06 20.72
CA GLN A 304 6.38 -0.57 21.65
C GLN A 304 7.74 -0.69 20.96
N PRO A 305 8.53 0.39 20.87
CA PRO A 305 9.87 0.32 20.31
C PRO A 305 10.72 -0.68 21.07
N ILE A 306 11.59 -1.33 20.33
CA ILE A 306 12.53 -2.29 20.88
C ILE A 306 13.95 -1.75 20.82
N ASP A 307 14.77 -2.17 21.77
CA ASP A 307 16.19 -1.85 21.75
C ASP A 307 16.95 -2.73 20.73
N SER A 308 18.22 -2.38 20.51
CA SER A 308 19.10 -3.10 19.59
C SER A 308 19.30 -4.58 19.96
N LYS A 309 19.21 -4.94 21.25
CA LYS A 309 19.39 -6.32 21.73
C LYS A 309 18.17 -7.17 21.39
N GLU A 310 16.98 -6.67 21.64
CA GLU A 310 15.73 -7.35 21.28
C GLU A 310 15.56 -7.41 19.76
N SER A 311 15.96 -6.36 19.02
CA SER A 311 15.97 -6.39 17.55
C SER A 311 16.90 -7.47 17.01
N ALA A 312 18.14 -7.56 17.51
CA ALA A 312 19.09 -8.60 17.13
C ALA A 312 18.60 -10.01 17.51
N LYS A 313 17.91 -10.15 18.64
CA LYS A 313 17.31 -11.41 19.08
C LYS A 313 16.19 -11.86 18.13
N ARG A 314 15.26 -10.97 17.78
CA ARG A 314 14.19 -11.27 16.81
C ARG A 314 14.77 -11.69 15.46
N GLU A 315 15.78 -10.96 14.98
CA GLU A 315 16.51 -11.29 13.76
C GLU A 315 17.14 -12.70 13.82
N SER A 316 17.79 -13.03 14.93
CA SER A 316 18.39 -14.36 15.15
C SER A 316 17.34 -15.47 15.17
N ILE A 317 16.16 -15.22 15.76
CA ILE A 317 15.05 -16.19 15.80
C ILE A 317 14.55 -16.46 14.39
N TYR A 318 14.23 -15.41 13.61
CA TYR A 318 13.77 -15.57 12.23
C TYR A 318 14.77 -16.34 11.38
N ASN A 319 16.05 -16.00 11.47
CA ASN A 319 17.12 -16.69 10.72
C ASN A 319 17.26 -18.15 11.14
N SER A 320 17.06 -18.47 12.43
CA SER A 320 17.13 -19.84 12.92
C SER A 320 15.94 -20.67 12.45
N GLN A 321 14.72 -20.12 12.50
CA GLN A 321 13.50 -20.77 12.03
C GLN A 321 13.57 -21.09 10.53
N VAL A 322 14.01 -20.14 9.70
CA VAL A 322 14.20 -20.37 8.27
C VAL A 322 15.21 -21.49 8.01
N LYS A 323 16.37 -21.45 8.68
CA LYS A 323 17.38 -22.51 8.55
C LYS A 323 16.84 -23.89 8.95
N GLU A 324 16.04 -23.95 10.00
CA GLU A 324 15.41 -25.19 10.46
C GLU A 324 14.41 -25.73 9.43
N LEU A 325 13.55 -24.86 8.87
CA LEU A 325 12.61 -25.24 7.81
C LEU A 325 13.33 -25.76 6.57
N LEU A 326 14.38 -25.07 6.10
CA LEU A 326 15.17 -25.52 4.95
C LEU A 326 15.85 -26.88 5.22
N LYS A 327 16.33 -27.11 6.46
CA LYS A 327 16.89 -28.41 6.87
C LYS A 327 15.82 -29.51 6.88
N ASN A 328 14.62 -29.20 7.37
CA ASN A 328 13.50 -30.14 7.43
C ASN A 328 12.99 -30.48 6.02
N ALA A 329 12.94 -29.50 5.12
CA ALA A 329 12.59 -29.71 3.72
C ALA A 329 13.57 -30.66 3.01
N LYS A 330 14.88 -30.45 3.22
CA LYS A 330 15.94 -31.34 2.68
C LYS A 330 15.83 -32.76 3.23
N LYS A 331 15.47 -32.94 4.51
CA LYS A 331 15.20 -34.26 5.09
C LYS A 331 13.96 -34.91 4.47
N ALA A 332 12.86 -34.17 4.34
CA ALA A 332 11.61 -34.64 3.76
C ALA A 332 11.82 -35.11 2.31
N TYR A 333 12.59 -34.36 1.52
CA TYR A 333 13.01 -34.77 0.18
C TYR A 333 13.73 -36.14 0.16
N ASN A 334 14.68 -36.36 1.07
CA ASN A 334 15.45 -37.61 1.13
C ASN A 334 14.58 -38.84 1.44
N VAL A 335 13.49 -38.67 2.17
CA VAL A 335 12.51 -39.75 2.48
C VAL A 335 11.30 -39.74 1.53
N LYS A 336 11.34 -38.94 0.46
CA LYS A 336 10.28 -38.79 -0.56
C LYS A 336 8.95 -38.22 -0.06
N GLU A 337 8.96 -37.46 1.03
CA GLU A 337 7.81 -36.69 1.51
C GLU A 337 7.76 -35.31 0.80
N PHE A 338 7.50 -35.31 -0.51
CA PHE A 338 7.64 -34.10 -1.34
C PHE A 338 6.67 -32.98 -1.00
N GLN A 339 5.43 -33.31 -0.58
CA GLN A 339 4.48 -32.31 -0.11
C GLN A 339 5.01 -31.61 1.15
N LYS A 340 5.56 -32.36 2.11
CA LYS A 340 6.18 -31.79 3.31
C LYS A 340 7.39 -30.91 2.97
N ALA A 341 8.21 -31.33 2.00
CA ALA A 341 9.32 -30.50 1.52
C ALA A 341 8.82 -29.16 0.95
N TYR A 342 7.72 -29.18 0.18
CA TYR A 342 7.04 -27.98 -0.27
C TYR A 342 6.51 -27.13 0.88
N ASP A 343 5.79 -27.72 1.83
CA ASP A 343 5.20 -26.99 2.95
C ASP A 343 6.28 -26.28 3.79
N ASP A 344 7.41 -26.93 4.04
CA ASP A 344 8.57 -26.35 4.74
C ASP A 344 9.21 -25.20 3.95
N TYR A 345 9.43 -25.34 2.63
CA TYR A 345 9.97 -24.26 1.78
C TYR A 345 8.99 -23.09 1.62
N ASN A 346 7.71 -23.38 1.43
CA ASN A 346 6.67 -22.36 1.32
C ASN A 346 6.57 -21.57 2.62
N THR A 347 6.59 -22.25 3.77
CA THR A 347 6.63 -21.61 5.09
C THR A 347 7.91 -20.78 5.26
N ALA A 348 9.07 -21.28 4.83
CA ALA A 348 10.32 -20.50 4.86
C ALA A 348 10.26 -19.24 3.98
N SER A 349 9.58 -19.31 2.83
CA SER A 349 9.40 -18.21 1.89
C SER A 349 8.39 -17.16 2.40
N THR A 350 7.39 -17.57 3.18
CA THR A 350 6.38 -16.66 3.75
C THR A 350 6.93 -15.84 4.93
N PHE A 351 8.02 -16.28 5.57
CA PHE A 351 8.81 -15.40 6.45
C PHE A 351 9.46 -14.31 5.61
N LEU A 352 8.97 -13.08 5.74
CA LEU A 352 9.57 -11.94 5.05
C LEU A 352 11.03 -11.72 5.42
N GLY A 353 11.88 -11.65 4.40
CA GLY A 353 13.33 -11.65 4.52
C GLY A 353 13.90 -12.98 5.01
N GLY A 354 13.15 -14.08 4.88
CA GLY A 354 13.56 -15.41 5.29
C GLY A 354 14.52 -16.06 4.28
N MET A 355 14.03 -16.47 3.12
CA MET A 355 14.86 -17.13 2.11
C MET A 355 15.76 -16.13 1.34
N SER A 356 17.08 -16.38 1.39
CA SER A 356 18.06 -15.67 0.57
C SER A 356 17.90 -16.00 -0.91
N ASN A 357 18.53 -15.21 -1.79
CA ASN A 357 18.52 -15.52 -3.22
C ASN A 357 19.14 -16.90 -3.51
N ASN A 358 20.14 -17.31 -2.72
CA ASN A 358 20.73 -18.64 -2.83
C ASN A 358 19.75 -19.74 -2.38
N ASP A 359 18.98 -19.51 -1.32
CA ASP A 359 17.96 -20.48 -0.88
C ASP A 359 16.86 -20.65 -1.94
N ASN A 360 16.47 -19.57 -2.62
CA ASN A 360 15.47 -19.62 -3.68
C ASN A 360 15.96 -20.41 -4.92
N ILE A 361 17.23 -20.24 -5.33
CA ILE A 361 17.77 -21.04 -6.45
C ILE A 361 17.92 -22.51 -6.04
N GLU A 362 18.34 -22.79 -4.80
CA GLU A 362 18.39 -24.17 -4.27
C GLU A 362 17.00 -24.81 -4.24
N ALA A 363 15.97 -24.06 -3.84
CA ALA A 363 14.59 -24.51 -3.85
C ALA A 363 14.12 -24.87 -5.27
N SER A 364 14.38 -23.98 -6.24
CA SER A 364 14.02 -24.24 -7.64
C SER A 364 14.69 -25.51 -8.19
N ILE A 365 15.99 -25.69 -7.90
CA ILE A 365 16.73 -26.91 -8.29
C ILE A 365 16.09 -28.15 -7.64
N LEU A 366 15.76 -28.08 -6.34
CA LEU A 366 15.14 -29.18 -5.62
C LEU A 366 13.79 -29.56 -6.22
N PHE A 367 12.91 -28.60 -6.47
CA PHE A 367 11.58 -28.88 -7.03
C PHE A 367 11.64 -29.37 -8.48
N SER A 368 12.65 -28.96 -9.24
CA SER A 368 12.94 -29.55 -10.56
C SER A 368 13.35 -31.03 -10.46
N LYS A 369 14.12 -31.41 -9.42
CA LYS A 369 14.44 -32.82 -9.13
C LYS A 369 13.19 -33.60 -8.72
N ILE A 370 12.36 -33.02 -7.85
CA ILE A 370 11.10 -33.62 -7.41
C ILE A 370 10.16 -33.85 -8.59
N ALA A 371 9.97 -32.86 -9.47
CA ALA A 371 9.13 -32.97 -10.66
C ALA A 371 9.55 -34.16 -11.55
N LYS A 372 10.86 -34.44 -11.63
CA LYS A 372 11.38 -35.60 -12.39
C LYS A 372 11.06 -36.94 -11.72
N ILE A 373 11.00 -36.99 -10.39
CA ILE A 373 10.76 -38.22 -9.62
C ILE A 373 9.26 -38.49 -9.51
N ASP A 374 8.50 -37.50 -9.07
CA ASP A 374 7.09 -37.62 -8.71
C ASP A 374 6.16 -37.51 -9.93
N LYS A 375 6.59 -36.78 -10.97
CA LYS A 375 5.83 -36.50 -12.20
C LYS A 375 4.54 -35.70 -12.01
N ASP A 376 4.29 -35.17 -10.81
CA ASP A 376 3.26 -34.15 -10.59
C ASP A 376 3.75 -32.80 -11.15
N GLU A 377 2.98 -32.26 -12.10
CA GLU A 377 3.26 -31.00 -12.80
C GLU A 377 3.34 -29.80 -11.84
N LYS A 378 2.70 -29.87 -10.66
CA LYS A 378 2.77 -28.77 -9.67
C LYS A 378 4.20 -28.44 -9.27
N TYR A 379 5.10 -29.43 -9.24
CA TYR A 379 6.49 -29.21 -8.82
C TYR A 379 7.31 -28.46 -9.87
N LYS A 380 6.93 -28.53 -11.15
CA LYS A 380 7.51 -27.63 -12.17
C LYS A 380 7.06 -26.19 -11.93
N SER A 381 5.77 -25.98 -11.66
CA SER A 381 5.21 -24.66 -11.34
C SER A 381 5.89 -24.05 -10.11
N ILE A 382 6.05 -24.83 -9.03
CA ILE A 382 6.77 -24.39 -7.81
C ILE A 382 8.22 -24.02 -8.14
N ALA A 383 8.92 -24.83 -8.94
CA ALA A 383 10.30 -24.53 -9.33
C ALA A 383 10.40 -23.19 -10.11
N LEU A 384 9.42 -22.93 -10.98
CA LEU A 384 9.31 -21.69 -11.75
C LEU A 384 8.92 -20.49 -10.87
N ASP A 385 8.09 -20.66 -9.84
CA ASP A 385 7.74 -19.58 -8.91
C ASP A 385 8.98 -19.01 -8.20
N PHE A 386 9.90 -19.88 -7.79
CA PHE A 386 11.17 -19.45 -7.21
C PHE A 386 12.10 -18.74 -8.21
N LEU A 387 12.09 -19.15 -9.49
CA LEU A 387 12.85 -18.47 -10.53
C LEU A 387 12.25 -17.11 -10.88
N ASP A 388 10.93 -17.02 -10.99
CA ASP A 388 10.23 -15.77 -11.24
C ASP A 388 10.48 -14.78 -10.11
N LEU A 389 10.44 -15.21 -8.84
CA LEU A 389 10.81 -14.36 -7.71
C LEU A 389 12.26 -13.84 -7.82
N LEU A 390 13.21 -14.69 -8.20
CA LEU A 390 14.61 -14.26 -8.41
C LEU A 390 14.75 -13.27 -9.57
N TYR A 391 13.97 -13.43 -10.63
CA TYR A 391 13.92 -12.49 -11.74
C TYR A 391 13.34 -11.14 -11.30
N LEU A 392 12.21 -11.15 -10.57
CA LEU A 392 11.59 -9.93 -10.02
C LEU A 392 12.54 -9.19 -9.05
N ARG A 393 13.39 -9.94 -8.32
CA ARG A 393 14.45 -9.37 -7.45
C ARG A 393 15.65 -8.82 -8.24
N GLY A 394 15.73 -9.04 -9.55
CA GLY A 394 16.89 -8.70 -10.37
C GLY A 394 18.13 -9.53 -10.03
N LYS A 395 17.95 -10.76 -9.55
CA LYS A 395 19.04 -11.66 -9.06
C LYS A 395 19.20 -12.93 -9.89
N LEU A 396 18.33 -13.15 -10.88
CA LEU A 396 18.44 -14.25 -11.82
C LEU A 396 19.22 -13.81 -13.07
N THR A 397 20.16 -14.63 -13.50
CA THR A 397 20.92 -14.43 -14.74
C THR A 397 20.69 -15.58 -15.70
N ILE A 398 20.80 -15.32 -17.00
CA ILE A 398 20.72 -16.35 -18.04
C ILE A 398 21.76 -17.47 -17.82
N THR A 399 22.95 -17.11 -17.34
CA THR A 399 24.03 -18.04 -17.02
C THR A 399 23.64 -19.00 -15.90
N GLN A 400 22.94 -18.53 -14.86
CA GLN A 400 22.45 -19.39 -13.78
C GLN A 400 21.40 -20.37 -14.31
N LEU A 401 20.48 -19.94 -15.18
CA LEU A 401 19.48 -20.83 -15.77
C LEU A 401 20.11 -21.91 -16.64
N LEU A 402 20.99 -21.53 -17.58
CA LEU A 402 21.53 -22.47 -18.57
C LEU A 402 22.57 -23.45 -18.00
N LYS A 403 23.24 -23.10 -16.90
CA LYS A 403 24.23 -23.99 -16.26
C LYS A 403 23.62 -25.13 -15.46
N GLN A 404 22.37 -24.98 -14.99
CA GLN A 404 21.76 -25.97 -14.10
C GLN A 404 21.05 -27.06 -14.87
N SER A 405 21.63 -28.27 -14.84
CA SER A 405 21.16 -29.41 -15.61
C SER A 405 19.76 -29.88 -15.23
N GLU A 406 19.37 -29.64 -13.98
CA GLU A 406 18.09 -29.99 -13.40
C GLU A 406 16.93 -29.25 -14.03
N PHE A 407 17.16 -28.05 -14.54
CA PHE A 407 16.11 -27.24 -15.17
C PHE A 407 15.70 -27.73 -16.57
N LYS A 408 16.38 -28.74 -17.12
CA LYS A 408 15.97 -29.35 -18.41
C LYS A 408 14.51 -29.81 -18.44
N ILE A 409 13.95 -30.20 -17.29
CA ILE A 409 12.54 -30.59 -17.16
C ILE A 409 11.57 -29.42 -17.36
N LEU A 410 12.04 -28.19 -17.19
CA LEU A 410 11.26 -26.96 -17.31
C LEU A 410 11.34 -26.36 -18.73
N HIS A 411 12.23 -26.84 -19.60
CA HIS A 411 12.52 -26.18 -20.89
C HIS A 411 11.32 -26.05 -21.83
N GLN A 412 10.32 -26.93 -21.68
CA GLN A 412 9.09 -26.92 -22.48
C GLN A 412 7.98 -26.06 -21.86
N GLU A 413 8.17 -25.59 -20.63
CA GLU A 413 7.19 -24.76 -19.94
C GLU A 413 7.17 -23.36 -20.55
N GLN A 414 5.98 -22.83 -20.86
CA GLN A 414 5.88 -21.49 -21.45
C GLN A 414 6.52 -20.42 -20.56
N ARG A 415 6.32 -20.53 -19.23
CA ARG A 415 6.94 -19.64 -18.23
C ARG A 415 8.47 -19.64 -18.31
N TRP A 416 9.08 -20.79 -18.59
CA TRP A 416 10.53 -20.88 -18.78
C TRP A 416 10.99 -20.15 -20.05
N ILE A 417 10.27 -20.37 -21.16
CA ILE A 417 10.55 -19.71 -22.44
C ILE A 417 10.45 -18.19 -22.29
N ASP A 418 9.38 -17.71 -21.65
CA ASP A 418 9.16 -16.29 -21.38
C ASP A 418 10.26 -15.70 -20.50
N LEU A 419 10.66 -16.43 -19.44
CA LEU A 419 11.72 -16.02 -18.54
C LEU A 419 13.08 -15.88 -19.24
N LEU A 420 13.42 -16.84 -20.10
CA LEU A 420 14.61 -16.75 -20.95
C LEU A 420 14.52 -15.57 -21.93
N GLY A 421 13.34 -15.29 -22.48
CA GLY A 421 13.11 -14.14 -23.35
C GLY A 421 13.35 -12.81 -22.64
N LYS A 422 12.94 -12.69 -21.37
CA LYS A 422 13.12 -11.48 -20.53
C LYS A 422 14.56 -11.24 -20.07
N LEU A 423 15.39 -12.29 -20.03
CA LEU A 423 16.79 -12.24 -19.56
C LEU A 423 17.83 -12.01 -20.69
N LYS A 424 17.38 -11.99 -21.94
CA LYS A 424 18.19 -11.64 -23.11
C LYS A 424 18.11 -10.14 -23.36
#